data_AF-A0A948HRN8-F1
#
_entry.id   AF-A0A948HRN8-F1
#
_cell.length_a   1.000
_cell.length_b   1.000
_cell.length_c   1.000
_cell.angle_alpha   90.00
_cell.angle_beta   90.00
_cell.angle_gamma   90.00
#
_symmetry.space_group_name_H-M   'P 1'
#
loop_
_entity.id
_entity.type
_entity.pdbx_description
1 polymer ?
#
loop_
_entity_poly.entity_id
_entity_poly.type
_entity_poly.pdbx_seq_one_letter_code
_entity_poly.pdbx_strand_id
1 'polypeptide(L)'
;MPDKLIIAEQKLQGLNQYIVEENYAAAIDLSQQLDQDLQQLFAEHSEMHSEHIERLQNITYSFSAVVSTLSIQRQQIKDSLGQIAAVKSANKISKTYKID
;
A
#
# COMPACT_ATOMS: atom_id res chain seq x y z
N MET A 1 15.47 22.81 -2.24
CA MET A 1 14.25 22.00 -2.04
C MET A 1 13.70 21.23 -3.25
N PRO A 2 13.93 21.59 -4.54
CA PRO A 2 13.27 20.86 -5.64
C PRO A 2 13.69 19.38 -5.76
N ASP A 3 14.92 19.03 -5.38
CA ASP A 3 15.42 17.65 -5.50
C ASP A 3 14.66 16.65 -4.62
N LYS A 4 14.24 17.03 -3.41
CA LYS A 4 13.54 16.12 -2.49
C LYS A 4 12.14 15.76 -2.99
N LEU A 5 11.43 16.71 -3.59
CA LEU A 5 10.11 16.47 -4.20
C LEU A 5 10.21 15.54 -5.40
N ILE A 6 11.22 15.74 -6.26
CA ILE A 6 11.47 14.88 -7.41
C ILE A 6 11.79 13.45 -6.95
N ILE A 7 12.59 13.30 -5.89
CA ILE A 7 12.89 11.99 -5.29
C ILE A 7 11.60 11.33 -4.76
N ALA A 8 10.74 12.06 -4.07
CA ALA A 8 9.47 11.54 -3.57
C ALA A 8 8.55 11.07 -4.71
N GLU A 9 8.48 11.81 -5.82
CA GLU A 9 7.74 11.40 -7.04
C GLU A 9 8.31 10.12 -7.66
N GLN A 10 9.63 10.03 -7.78
CA GLN A 10 10.29 8.83 -8.29
C GLN A 10 10.06 7.63 -7.39
N LYS A 11 10.11 7.80 -6.06
CA LYS A 11 9.79 6.74 -5.10
C LYS A 11 8.35 6.30 -5.20
N LEU A 12 7.39 7.21 -5.41
CA LEU A 12 6.00 6.85 -5.64
C LEU A 12 5.83 6.04 -6.93
N GLN A 13 6.52 6.40 -8.01
CA GLN A 13 6.53 5.62 -9.24
C GLN A 13 7.14 4.23 -9.03
N GLY A 14 8.27 4.15 -8.34
CA GLY A 14 8.93 2.88 -7.99
C GLY A 14 8.04 1.99 -7.11
N LEU A 15 7.29 2.59 -6.17
CA LEU A 15 6.33 1.87 -5.33
C LEU A 15 5.25 1.21 -6.18
N ASN A 16 4.67 1.95 -7.13
CA ASN A 16 3.68 1.41 -8.06
C ASN A 16 4.25 0.28 -8.91
N GLN A 17 5.50 0.41 -9.36
CA GLN A 17 6.18 -0.64 -10.12
C GLN A 17 6.35 -1.91 -9.29
N TYR A 18 6.82 -1.81 -8.04
CA TYR A 18 6.96 -2.99 -7.17
C TYR A 18 5.62 -3.67 -6.87
N ILE A 19 4.53 -2.90 -6.77
CA ILE A 19 3.18 -3.46 -6.59
C ILE A 19 2.75 -4.24 -7.83
N VAL A 20 2.99 -3.70 -9.04
CA VAL A 20 2.68 -4.37 -10.31
C VAL A 20 3.51 -5.64 -10.48
N GLU A 21 4.77 -5.63 -10.04
CA GLU A 21 5.68 -6.78 -10.06
C GLU A 21 5.42 -7.77 -8.91
N GLU A 22 4.41 -7.53 -8.06
CA GLU A 22 4.10 -8.32 -6.86
C GLU A 22 5.27 -8.43 -5.86
N ASN A 23 6.27 -7.54 -5.96
CA ASN A 23 7.39 -7.45 -5.06
C ASN A 23 7.02 -6.64 -3.79
N TYR A 24 6.15 -7.22 -2.97
CA TYR A 24 5.60 -6.54 -1.80
C TYR A 24 6.63 -6.26 -0.71
N ALA A 25 7.72 -7.04 -0.62
CA ALA A 25 8.80 -6.76 0.33
C ALA A 25 9.48 -5.42 0.01
N ALA A 26 9.91 -5.24 -1.25
CA ALA A 26 10.50 -3.98 -1.69
C ALA A 26 9.48 -2.82 -1.65
N ALA A 27 8.20 -3.09 -1.98
CA ALA A 27 7.15 -2.10 -1.88
C ALA A 27 6.95 -1.60 -0.44
N ILE A 28 7.01 -2.49 0.57
CA ILE A 28 6.91 -2.11 1.98
C ILE A 28 8.07 -1.21 2.37
N ASP A 29 9.31 -1.60 2.09
CA ASP A 29 10.50 -0.83 2.43
C ASP A 29 10.47 0.56 1.78
N LEU A 30 10.10 0.62 0.50
CA LEU A 30 9.99 1.89 -0.23
C LEU A 30 8.83 2.76 0.28
N SER A 31 7.72 2.15 0.68
CA SER A 31 6.57 2.88 1.25
C SER A 31 6.90 3.56 2.58
N GLN A 32 7.70 2.91 3.44
CA GLN A 32 8.14 3.49 4.70
C GLN A 32 9.10 4.66 4.48
N GLN A 33 10.01 4.52 3.51
CA GLN A 33 10.91 5.61 3.14
C GLN A 33 10.14 6.80 2.56
N LEU A 34 9.15 6.54 1.70
CA LEU A 34 8.32 7.59 1.12
C LEU A 34 7.48 8.31 2.18
N ASP A 35 6.92 7.60 3.16
CA ASP A 35 6.20 8.21 4.28
C ASP A 35 7.10 9.16 5.09
N GLN A 36 8.32 8.74 5.40
CA GLN A 36 9.31 9.58 6.10
C GLN A 36 9.69 10.83 5.27
N ASP A 37 9.94 10.66 3.98
CA ASP A 37 10.27 11.77 3.08
C ASP A 37 9.12 12.78 3.00
N LEU A 38 7.88 12.31 2.91
CA LEU A 38 6.70 13.17 2.88
C LEU A 38 6.53 13.93 4.20
N GLN A 39 6.73 13.29 5.36
CA GLN A 39 6.69 13.98 6.65
C GLN A 39 7.75 15.09 6.75
N GLN A 40 8.96 14.85 6.25
CA GLN A 40 10.01 15.88 6.20
C GLN A 40 9.64 17.02 5.25
N LEU A 41 9.10 16.71 4.07
CA LEU A 41 8.64 17.72 3.12
C LEU A 41 7.49 18.57 3.69
N PHE A 42 6.57 17.98 4.46
CA PHE A 42 5.54 18.74 5.15
C PHE A 42 6.08 19.61 6.28
N ALA A 43 7.11 19.17 7.00
CA ALA A 43 7.78 19.99 8.01
C ALA A 43 8.49 21.21 7.38
N GLU A 44 8.98 21.06 6.15
CA GLU A 44 9.63 22.09 5.34
C GLU A 44 8.64 22.97 4.53
N HIS A 45 7.32 22.79 4.66
CA HIS A 45 6.34 23.43 3.77
C HIS A 45 6.35 24.97 3.82
N SER A 46 6.74 25.58 4.94
CA SER A 46 6.74 27.04 5.11
C SER A 46 7.75 27.74 4.19
N GLU A 47 8.73 27.00 3.66
CA GLU A 47 9.75 27.49 2.75
C GLU A 47 9.46 27.14 1.28
N MET A 48 8.36 26.46 0.99
CA MET A 48 8.00 26.03 -0.37
C MET A 48 7.19 27.07 -1.13
N HIS A 49 7.50 27.19 -2.43
CA HIS A 49 6.63 27.88 -3.37
C HIS A 49 5.31 27.13 -3.58
N SER A 50 4.26 27.85 -3.96
CA SER A 50 2.90 27.30 -4.12
C SER A 50 2.82 26.09 -5.05
N GLU A 51 3.58 26.07 -6.14
CA GLU A 51 3.67 24.93 -7.07
C GLU A 51 4.25 23.67 -6.40
N HIS A 52 5.24 23.84 -5.53
CA HIS A 52 5.83 22.74 -4.78
C HIS A 52 4.88 22.19 -3.71
N ILE A 53 4.05 23.05 -3.12
CA ILE A 53 3.00 22.64 -2.19
C ILE A 53 1.94 21.81 -2.90
N GLU A 54 1.48 22.25 -4.09
CA GLU A 54 0.51 21.50 -4.89
C GLU A 54 1.06 20.12 -5.30
N ARG A 55 2.33 20.06 -5.74
CA ARG A 55 2.99 18.79 -6.03
C ARG A 55 3.08 17.88 -4.81
N LEU A 56 3.47 18.41 -3.64
CA LEU A 56 3.49 17.64 -2.39
C LEU A 56 2.12 17.06 -2.04
N GLN A 57 1.06 17.85 -2.19
CA GLN A 57 -0.31 17.40 -1.98
C GLN A 57 -0.69 16.27 -2.95
N ASN A 58 -0.35 16.41 -4.23
CA ASN A 58 -0.64 15.39 -5.25
C ASN A 58 0.09 14.07 -4.98
N ILE A 59 1.37 14.12 -4.58
CA ILE A 59 2.14 12.93 -4.20
C ILE A 59 1.50 12.26 -2.99
N THR A 60 1.15 13.04 -1.96
CA THR A 60 0.55 12.54 -0.72
C THR A 60 -0.81 11.89 -0.97
N TYR A 61 -1.65 12.52 -1.81
CA TYR A 61 -2.94 11.97 -2.20
C TYR A 61 -2.78 10.63 -2.94
N SER A 62 -1.86 10.59 -3.89
CA SER A 62 -1.58 9.39 -4.68
C SER A 62 -1.02 8.26 -3.81
N PHE A 63 -0.10 8.58 -2.90
CA PHE A 63 0.44 7.62 -1.94
C PHE A 63 -0.65 7.06 -1.02
N SER A 64 -1.52 7.91 -0.48
CA SER A 64 -2.67 7.50 0.34
C SER A 64 -3.62 6.57 -0.43
N ALA A 65 -3.90 6.88 -1.70
CA ALA A 65 -4.73 6.03 -2.55
C ALA A 65 -4.11 4.62 -2.72
N VAL A 66 -2.81 4.54 -2.98
CA VAL A 66 -2.08 3.27 -3.10
C VAL A 66 -2.19 2.44 -1.81
N VAL A 67 -1.94 3.05 -0.65
CA VAL A 67 -2.05 2.37 0.65
C VAL A 67 -3.48 1.87 0.89
N SER A 68 -4.49 2.66 0.53
CA SER A 68 -5.89 2.30 0.68
C SER A 68 -6.25 1.09 -0.21
N THR A 69 -5.82 1.09 -1.46
CA THR A 69 -6.00 -0.05 -2.38
C THR A 69 -5.34 -1.32 -1.87
N LEU A 70 -4.11 -1.26 -1.39
CA LEU A 70 -3.42 -2.41 -0.82
C LEU A 70 -4.13 -2.95 0.44
N SER A 71 -4.66 -2.06 1.27
CA SER A 71 -5.44 -2.45 2.45
C SER A 71 -6.71 -3.22 2.08
N ILE A 72 -7.42 -2.76 1.05
CA ILE A 72 -8.61 -3.44 0.50
C ILE A 72 -8.23 -4.83 -0.02
N GLN A 73 -7.16 -4.93 -0.82
CA GLN A 73 -6.68 -6.20 -1.36
C GLN A 73 -6.30 -7.19 -0.25
N ARG A 74 -5.59 -6.72 0.79
CA ARG A 74 -5.26 -7.53 1.97
C ARG A 74 -6.52 -8.09 2.65
N GLN A 75 -7.56 -7.27 2.79
CA GLN A 75 -8.82 -7.69 3.39
C GLN A 75 -9.51 -8.76 2.52
N GLN A 76 -9.55 -8.57 1.20
CA GLN A 76 -10.10 -9.56 0.27
C GLN A 76 -9.35 -10.90 0.31
N ILE A 77 -8.03 -10.89 0.44
CA ILE A 77 -7.21 -12.10 0.62
C ILE A 77 -7.57 -12.80 1.94
N LYS A 78 -7.66 -12.05 3.04
CA LYS A 78 -8.03 -12.58 4.35
C LYS A 78 -9.40 -13.24 4.33
N ASP A 79 -10.38 -12.60 3.71
CA ASP A 79 -11.74 -13.12 3.59
C ASP A 79 -11.77 -14.39 2.73
N SER A 80 -11.02 -14.41 1.63
CA SER A 80 -10.87 -15.60 0.77
C SER A 80 -10.23 -16.77 1.52
N LEU A 81 -9.20 -16.52 2.32
CA LEU A 81 -8.58 -17.54 3.17
C LEU A 81 -9.55 -18.07 4.24
N GLY A 82 -10.37 -17.18 4.84
CA GLY A 82 -11.42 -17.55 5.78
C GLY A 82 -12.47 -18.48 5.15
N GLN A 83 -12.88 -18.18 3.91
CA GLN A 83 -13.80 -19.03 3.14
C GLN A 83 -13.18 -20.39 2.84
N ILE A 84 -11.91 -20.46 2.41
CA ILE A 84 -11.20 -21.73 2.17
C ILE A 84 -11.14 -22.58 3.46
N ALA A 85 -10.83 -21.96 4.60
CA ALA A 85 -10.79 -22.65 5.89
C ALA A 85 -12.18 -23.17 6.30
N ALA A 86 -13.24 -22.39 6.07
CA ALA A 86 -14.62 -22.79 6.33
C ALA A 86 -15.10 -23.94 5.42
N VAL A 87 -14.73 -23.92 4.13
CA VAL A 87 -15.03 -25.04 3.22
C VAL A 87 -14.27 -26.30 3.65
N LYS A 88 -13.00 -26.16 4.07
CA LYS A 88 -12.20 -27.29 4.56
C LYS A 88 -12.78 -27.88 5.85
N SER A 89 -13.26 -27.04 6.78
CA SER A 89 -13.93 -27.51 8.00
C SER A 89 -15.28 -28.15 7.70
N ALA A 90 -16.08 -27.58 6.80
CA ALA A 90 -17.35 -28.17 6.35
C ALA A 90 -17.14 -29.54 5.67
N ASN A 91 -16.11 -29.68 4.83
CA ASN A 91 -15.74 -30.97 4.23
C ASN A 91 -15.22 -31.98 5.27
N LYS A 92 -14.52 -31.52 6.31
CA LYS A 92 -14.10 -32.38 7.43
C LYS A 92 -15.32 -32.87 8.22
N ILE A 93 -16.28 -31.99 8.52
CA ILE A 93 -17.55 -32.33 9.17
C ILE A 93 -18.32 -33.33 8.28
N SER A 94 -18.49 -33.04 7.00
CA SER A 94 -19.21 -33.94 6.08
C SER A 94 -18.55 -35.32 5.95
N LYS A 95 -17.21 -35.42 6.07
CA LYS A 95 -16.50 -36.72 6.15
C LYS A 95 -16.62 -37.40 7.52
N THR A 96 -16.64 -36.66 8.63
CA THR A 96 -16.84 -37.21 9.98
C THR A 96 -18.28 -37.68 10.21
N TYR A 97 -19.26 -37.04 9.53
CA TYR A 97 -20.68 -37.37 9.57
C TYR A 97 -21.17 -38.03 8.28
N LYS A 98 -20.31 -38.76 7.56
CA LYS A 98 -20.79 -39.88 6.73
C LYS A 98 -21.29 -40.96 7.70
N ILE A 99 -22.51 -40.72 8.15
CA ILE A 99 -23.41 -41.65 8.80
C ILE A 99 -23.82 -42.64 7.70
N ASP A 100 -23.53 -43.93 7.92
CA ASP A 100 -24.19 -45.05 7.22
C ASP A 100 -25.70 -45.03 7.50
#